data_AF-A0A2K4HVN7-F1
#
_entry.id   AF-A0A2K4HVN7-F1
#
_cell.length_a   1.000
_cell.length_b   1.000
_cell.length_c   1.000
_cell.angle_alpha   90.00
_cell.angle_beta   90.00
_cell.angle_gamma   90.00
#
_symmetry.space_group_name_H-M   'P 1'
#
loop_
_entity.id
_entity.type
_entity.pdbx_description
1 polymer ?
#
loop_
_entity_poly.entity_id
_entity_poly.type
_entity_poly.pdbx_seq_one_letter_code
_entity_poly.pdbx_strand_id
1 'polypeptide(L)'
;SFGSGPQAFGKTPEQQGNQRIRHLLKCFGLRTSLIRLKVIDALLTAADNQRTLGVRGVHSHLLELGIPLSFLSVREVLKRLCSEGVITLNA
;
A
#
# COMPACT_ATOMS: atom_id res chain seq x y z
N SER A 1 34.96 22.17 3.87
CA SER A 1 34.41 21.22 4.86
C SER A 1 32.91 21.41 4.97
N PHE A 2 32.12 20.42 4.55
CA PHE A 2 30.69 20.35 4.87
C PHE A 2 30.49 19.08 5.70
N GLY A 3 30.50 19.27 7.02
CA GLY A 3 30.27 18.20 7.97
C GLY A 3 28.80 18.18 8.41
N SER A 4 28.37 16.95 8.70
CA SER A 4 27.35 16.61 9.70
C SER A 4 25.95 16.27 9.20
N GLY A 5 25.76 14.96 9.00
CA GLY A 5 24.48 14.28 9.10
C GLY A 5 24.62 12.77 8.84
N PRO A 6 24.98 11.95 9.83
CA PRO A 6 24.92 10.50 9.69
C PRO A 6 23.45 10.07 9.85
N GLN A 7 22.74 9.86 8.74
CA GLN A 7 21.51 9.06 8.76
C GLN A 7 21.62 7.91 7.77
N ALA A 8 22.67 7.13 7.99
CA ALA A 8 22.61 5.68 7.80
C ALA A 8 21.67 5.08 8.87
N PHE A 9 20.38 5.40 8.79
CA PHE A 9 19.37 4.56 9.42
C PHE A 9 18.92 3.60 8.34
N GLY A 10 19.31 2.34 8.48
CA GLY A 10 18.73 1.25 7.73
C GLY A 10 17.22 1.32 7.90
N LYS A 11 16.55 1.95 6.95
CA LYS A 11 15.10 1.89 6.86
C LYS A 11 14.83 0.42 6.60
N THR A 12 14.17 -0.24 7.55
CA THR A 12 13.66 -1.58 7.30
C THR A 12 12.94 -1.56 5.94
N PRO A 13 12.98 -2.66 5.16
CA PRO A 13 12.36 -2.70 3.83
C PRO A 13 10.91 -2.16 3.85
N GLU A 14 10.23 -2.38 4.98
CA GLU A 14 8.90 -1.87 5.32
C GLU A 14 8.81 -0.33 5.35
N GLN A 15 9.79 0.35 5.95
CA GLN A 15 9.85 1.81 6.00
C GLN A 15 10.11 2.41 4.61
N GLN A 16 10.97 1.76 3.81
CA GLN A 16 11.26 2.22 2.45
C GLN A 16 10.06 1.98 1.51
N GLY A 17 9.38 0.84 1.61
CA GLY A 17 8.14 0.55 0.89
C GLY A 17 7.05 1.56 1.21
N ASN A 18 6.81 1.81 2.50
CA ASN A 18 5.84 2.81 2.93
C ASN A 18 6.16 4.22 2.43
N GLN A 19 7.43 4.62 2.34
CA GLN A 19 7.81 5.91 1.76
C GLN A 19 7.44 6.02 0.28
N ARG A 20 7.67 4.95 -0.51
CA ARG A 20 7.28 4.91 -1.93
C ARG A 20 5.76 4.98 -2.09
N ILE A 21 5.01 4.22 -1.30
CA ILE A 21 3.53 4.23 -1.36
C ILE A 21 2.97 5.60 -0.95
N ARG A 22 3.56 6.26 0.06
CA ARG A 22 3.20 7.64 0.45
C ARG A 22 3.41 8.62 -0.70
N HIS A 23 4.53 8.52 -1.41
CA HIS A 23 4.81 9.37 -2.55
C HIS A 23 3.82 9.12 -3.69
N LEU A 24 3.49 7.86 -3.94
CA LEU A 24 2.48 7.46 -4.93
C LEU A 24 1.12 8.07 -4.58
N LEU A 25 0.61 7.86 -3.37
CA LEU A 25 -0.66 8.45 -2.94
C LEU A 25 -0.68 9.97 -3.09
N LYS A 26 0.42 10.65 -2.75
CA LYS A 26 0.56 12.11 -2.93
C LYS A 26 0.48 12.51 -4.41
N CYS A 27 1.10 11.75 -5.31
CA CYS A 27 1.07 12.00 -6.76
C CYS A 27 -0.35 11.87 -7.33
N PHE A 28 -1.15 10.95 -6.81
CA PHE A 28 -2.56 10.77 -7.16
C PHE A 28 -3.52 11.66 -6.36
N GLY A 29 -3.03 12.63 -5.57
CA GLY A 29 -3.87 13.53 -4.77
C GLY A 29 -4.61 12.87 -3.60
N LEU A 30 -4.20 11.65 -3.22
CA LEU A 30 -4.85 10.86 -2.19
C LEU A 30 -4.25 11.12 -0.81
N ARG A 31 -5.14 11.28 0.18
CA ARG A 31 -4.74 11.28 1.59
C ARG A 31 -4.03 9.99 1.97
N THR A 32 -2.88 10.16 2.63
CA THR A 32 -2.09 9.10 3.25
C THR A 32 -2.83 8.56 4.47
N SER A 33 -3.19 7.28 4.47
CA SER A 33 -3.77 6.59 5.61
C SER A 33 -3.21 5.18 5.70
N LEU A 34 -3.11 4.64 6.91
CA LEU A 34 -2.54 3.31 7.16
C LEU A 34 -3.25 2.22 6.37
N ILE A 35 -4.58 2.32 6.22
CA ILE A 35 -5.38 1.37 5.44
C ILE A 35 -4.98 1.35 3.97
N ARG A 36 -4.86 2.53 3.35
CA ARG A 36 -4.47 2.64 1.93
C ARG A 36 -3.06 2.15 1.71
N LEU A 37 -2.15 2.46 2.64
CA LEU A 37 -0.79 1.96 2.62
C LEU A 37 -0.79 0.44 2.62
N LYS A 38 -1.50 -0.19 3.55
CA LYS A 38 -1.54 -1.66 3.68
C LYS A 38 -2.25 -2.36 2.54
N VAL A 39 -3.31 -1.77 1.96
CA VAL A 39 -3.94 -2.31 0.75
C VAL A 39 -2.96 -2.28 -0.43
N ILE A 40 -2.25 -1.16 -0.64
CA ILE A 40 -1.28 -1.05 -1.75
C ILE A 40 -0.07 -1.96 -1.50
N ASP A 41 0.42 -2.04 -0.26
CA ASP A 41 1.50 -2.93 0.16
C ASP A 41 1.16 -4.40 -0.09
N ALA A 42 -0.07 -4.83 0.23
CA ALA A 42 -0.57 -6.17 -0.07
C ALA A 42 -0.60 -6.45 -1.58
N LEU A 43 -1.04 -5.48 -2.38
CA LEU A 43 -1.08 -5.58 -3.83
C LEU A 43 0.33 -5.63 -4.44
N LEU A 44 1.26 -4.82 -3.95
CA LEU A 44 2.66 -4.83 -4.38
C LEU A 44 3.35 -6.15 -4.03
N THR A 45 3.13 -6.65 -2.82
CA THR A 45 3.65 -7.95 -2.37
C THR A 45 3.11 -9.08 -3.25
N ALA A 46 1.84 -9.03 -3.63
CA ALA A 46 1.27 -10.00 -4.58
C ALA A 46 1.94 -9.94 -5.95
N ALA A 47 2.11 -8.72 -6.48
CA ALA A 47 2.70 -8.49 -7.78
C ALA A 47 4.17 -8.95 -7.83
N ASP A 48 4.91 -8.76 -6.74
CA ASP A 48 6.27 -9.30 -6.56
C ASP A 48 6.28 -10.83 -6.65
N ASN A 49 5.26 -11.48 -6.12
CA ASN A 49 5.03 -12.92 -6.23
C ASN A 49 4.41 -13.35 -7.59
N GLN A 50 4.36 -12.47 -8.60
CA GLN A 50 3.68 -12.68 -9.89
C GLN A 50 2.20 -13.11 -9.77
N ARG A 51 1.53 -12.73 -8.68
CA ARG A 51 0.11 -13.03 -8.45
C ARG A 51 -0.72 -11.75 -8.44
N THR A 52 -1.93 -11.85 -8.98
CA THR A 52 -2.94 -10.80 -8.84
C THR A 52 -3.78 -11.05 -7.61
N LEU A 53 -4.01 -10.01 -6.81
CA LEU A 53 -4.73 -10.13 -5.55
C LEU A 53 -6.11 -9.47 -5.65
N GLY A 54 -7.17 -10.28 -5.58
CA GLY A 54 -8.55 -9.78 -5.54
C GLY A 54 -8.95 -9.30 -4.14
N VAL A 55 -10.20 -8.83 -4.00
CA VAL A 55 -10.74 -8.32 -2.72
C VAL A 55 -10.56 -9.32 -1.57
N ARG A 56 -10.77 -10.61 -1.82
CA ARG A 56 -10.60 -11.68 -0.82
C ARG A 56 -9.16 -11.80 -0.33
N GLY A 57 -8.19 -11.74 -1.24
CA GLY A 57 -6.78 -11.78 -0.87
C GLY A 57 -6.41 -10.57 -0.02
N VAL A 58 -6.86 -9.37 -0.40
CA VAL A 58 -6.48 -8.13 0.28
C VAL A 58 -7.08 -8.14 1.68
N HIS A 59 -8.32 -8.59 1.81
CA HIS A 59 -9.00 -8.76 3.08
C HIS A 59 -8.27 -9.77 3.99
N SER A 60 -7.87 -10.94 3.46
CA SER A 60 -7.09 -11.92 4.21
C SER A 60 -5.78 -11.33 4.71
N HIS A 61 -5.03 -10.65 3.83
CA HIS A 61 -3.75 -10.06 4.17
C HIS A 61 -3.87 -8.96 5.24
N LEU A 62 -4.92 -8.13 5.18
CA LEU A 62 -5.21 -7.14 6.21
C LEU A 62 -5.55 -7.78 7.56
N LEU A 63 -6.31 -8.88 7.54
CA LEU A 63 -6.62 -9.68 8.73
C LEU A 63 -5.36 -10.29 9.36
N GLU A 64 -4.45 -10.83 8.56
CA GLU A 64 -3.17 -11.38 9.02
C GLU A 64 -2.28 -10.31 9.65
N LEU A 65 -2.37 -9.07 9.17
CA LEU A 65 -1.69 -7.90 9.75
C LEU A 65 -2.40 -7.34 11.01
N GLY A 66 -3.50 -7.95 11.46
CA GLY A 66 -4.26 -7.50 12.63
C GLY A 66 -5.10 -6.25 12.36
N ILE A 67 -5.48 -5.99 11.11
CA ILE A 67 -6.30 -4.85 10.70
C ILE A 67 -7.71 -5.36 10.36
N PRO A 68 -8.67 -5.30 11.31
CA PRO A 68 -10.02 -5.80 11.11
C PRO A 68 -10.82 -4.81 10.24
N LEU A 69 -10.71 -4.97 8.93
CA LEU A 69 -11.53 -4.26 7.96
C LEU A 69 -12.57 -5.19 7.38
N SER A 70 -13.82 -4.75 7.32
CA SER A 70 -14.87 -5.53 6.66
C SER A 70 -14.59 -5.66 5.16
N PHE A 71 -15.02 -6.79 4.59
CA PHE A 71 -14.92 -7.05 3.15
C PHE A 71 -15.50 -5.92 2.29
N LEU A 72 -16.61 -5.30 2.72
CA LEU A 72 -17.21 -4.15 2.06
C LEU A 72 -16.25 -2.96 1.99
N SER A 73 -15.63 -2.60 3.13
CA SER A 73 -14.68 -1.50 3.20
C SER A 73 -13.43 -1.76 2.34
N VAL A 74 -12.94 -3.00 2.27
CA VAL A 74 -11.83 -3.37 1.37
C VAL A 74 -12.24 -3.14 -0.09
N ARG A 75 -13.45 -3.57 -0.47
CA ARG A 75 -13.99 -3.34 -1.81
C ARG A 75 -14.12 -1.85 -2.13
N GLU A 76 -14.60 -1.04 -1.19
CA GLU A 76 -14.70 0.41 -1.36
C GLU A 76 -13.34 1.08 -1.53
N VAL A 77 -12.34 0.66 -0.76
CA VAL A 77 -10.96 1.17 -0.89
C VAL A 77 -10.39 0.79 -2.25
N LEU A 78 -10.51 -0.46 -2.69
CA LEU A 78 -10.05 -0.89 -4.00
C LEU A 78 -10.77 -0.15 -5.13
N LYS A 79 -12.09 0.01 -5.02
CA LYS A 79 -12.88 0.78 -5.99
C LYS A 79 -12.40 2.23 -6.07
N ARG A 80 -12.11 2.87 -4.94
CA ARG A 80 -11.59 4.24 -4.91
C ARG A 80 -10.18 4.33 -5.48
N LEU A 81 -9.28 3.41 -5.12
CA LEU A 81 -7.94 3.37 -5.71
C LEU A 81 -8.00 3.17 -7.23
N CYS A 82 -8.94 2.36 -7.72
CA CYS A 82 -9.17 2.18 -9.15
C CYS A 82 -9.73 3.44 -9.81
N SER A 83 -10.71 4.10 -9.18
CA SER A 83 -11.30 5.35 -9.69
C SER A 83 -10.29 6.48 -9.79
N GLU A 84 -9.30 6.50 -8.90
CA GLU A 84 -8.26 7.53 -8.85
C GLU A 84 -7.06 7.17 -9.73
N GLY A 85 -7.08 6.00 -10.40
CA GLY A 85 -6.01 5.55 -11.31
C GLY A 85 -4.79 4.94 -10.62
N VAL A 86 -4.85 4.69 -9.30
CA VAL A 86 -3.72 4.09 -8.54
C VAL A 86 -3.55 2.61 -8.87
N ILE A 87 -4.66 1.90 -9.05
CA ILE A 87 -4.66 0.48 -9.40
C ILE A 87 -5.54 0.26 -10.62
N THR A 88 -5.22 -0.77 -11.41
CA THR A 88 -6.10 -1.25 -12.47
C THR A 88 -6.67 -2.59 -12.03
N LEU A 89 -8.00 -2.68 -11.98
CA LEU A 89 -8.68 -3.96 -11.83
C LEU A 89 -8.81 -4.56 -13.22
N ASN A 90 -8.01 -5.58 -13.52
CA ASN A 90 -8.18 -6.33 -14.78
C ASN A 90 -9.51 -7.07 -14.70
N ALA A 91 -10.42 -6.77 -15.64
CA ALA A 91 -11.76 -7.33 -15.72
C ALA A 91 -11.73 -8.80 -16.15
#